data_AF-A0A9W7KUX5-F1
#
_entry.id   AF-A0A9W7KUX5-F1
#
_cell.length_a   1.000
_cell.length_b   1.000
_cell.length_c   1.000
_cell.angle_alpha   90.00
_cell.angle_beta   90.00
_cell.angle_gamma   90.00
#
_symmetry.space_group_name_H-M   'P 1'
#
loop_
_entity.id
_entity.type
_entity.pdbx_description
1 polymer ?
#
loop_
_entity_poly.entity_id
_entity_poly.type
_entity_poly.pdbx_seq_one_letter_code
_entity_poly.pdbx_strand_id
1 'polypeptide(L)'
;MVGGIWSGVYAYLNHYDEDEDAKLDDETLQTALICLVAIWFVSALTFASVIKREYLHTFYDMDTASIYSRKYFLKLGEDQDEERSYLLTIHPDVYKAWGDELLKPWTIKNWNRWEEEKPSWFTDKWIDGVPNEYIPFEWRVKYKKTKGRVDDAQLKKRRGSISVRKLVGGQEER
;
A
#
# COMPACT_ATOMS: atom_id res chain seq x y z
N MET A 1 -26.63 -13.39 12.59
CA MET A 1 -27.12 -12.02 12.86
C MET A 1 -27.19 -11.22 11.54
N VAL A 2 -27.82 -11.77 10.48
CA VAL A 2 -27.97 -11.11 9.16
C VAL A 2 -29.42 -11.21 8.63
N GLY A 3 -30.26 -12.10 9.17
CA GLY A 3 -31.65 -12.26 8.73
C GLY A 3 -32.62 -11.15 9.14
N GLY A 4 -32.30 -10.36 10.17
CA GLY A 4 -33.18 -9.29 10.67
C GLY A 4 -33.27 -8.08 9.72
N ILE A 5 -32.18 -7.77 9.01
CA ILE A 5 -32.14 -6.62 8.10
C ILE A 5 -33.01 -6.90 6.86
N TRP A 6 -32.94 -8.12 6.32
CA TRP A 6 -33.77 -8.54 5.20
C TRP A 6 -35.25 -8.67 5.58
N SER A 7 -35.58 -9.11 6.80
CA SER A 7 -36.96 -9.17 7.27
C SER A 7 -37.58 -7.77 7.46
N GLY A 8 -36.80 -6.79 7.91
CA GLY A 8 -37.25 -5.40 8.04
C GLY A 8 -37.46 -4.73 6.69
N VAL A 9 -36.54 -4.94 5.73
CA VAL A 9 -36.68 -4.45 4.35
C VAL A 9 -37.88 -5.12 3.67
N TYR A 10 -38.09 -6.42 3.86
CA TYR A 10 -39.23 -7.13 3.28
C TYR A 10 -40.56 -6.65 3.86
N ALA A 11 -40.65 -6.47 5.19
CA ALA A 11 -41.84 -5.92 5.82
C ALA A 11 -42.11 -4.46 5.40
N TYR A 12 -41.06 -3.64 5.24
CA TYR A 12 -41.17 -2.26 4.77
C TYR A 12 -41.64 -2.18 3.32
N LEU A 13 -41.08 -3.00 2.43
CA LEU A 13 -41.50 -3.06 1.03
C LEU A 13 -42.94 -3.56 0.88
N ASN A 14 -43.34 -4.57 1.66
CA ASN A 14 -44.69 -5.12 1.59
C ASN A 14 -45.75 -4.18 2.17
N HIS A 15 -45.39 -3.36 3.17
CA HIS A 15 -46.29 -2.33 3.72
C HIS A 15 -46.47 -1.14 2.77
N TYR A 16 -45.44 -0.78 2.00
CA TYR A 16 -45.54 0.24 0.94
C TYR A 16 -46.32 -0.26 -0.29
N ASP A 17 -46.51 -1.57 -0.41
CA ASP A 17 -47.23 -2.19 -1.53
C ASP A 17 -48.76 -2.10 -1.35
N GLU A 18 -49.24 -2.02 -0.09
CA GLU A 18 -50.67 -1.91 0.32
C GLU A 18 -51.24 -0.48 0.22
N ASP A 19 -50.41 0.57 0.30
CA ASP A 19 -50.82 1.97 0.10
C ASP A 19 -50.80 2.31 -1.41
N GLU A 20 -51.78 1.81 -2.17
CA GLU A 20 -51.91 2.06 -3.62
C GLU A 20 -51.95 3.57 -3.98
N ASP A 21 -52.42 4.42 -3.06
CA ASP A 21 -52.57 5.86 -3.27
C ASP A 21 -51.25 6.67 -3.13
N ALA A 22 -50.19 6.04 -2.61
CA ALA A 22 -48.87 6.66 -2.41
C ALA A 22 -47.79 6.20 -3.41
N LYS A 23 -48.10 5.22 -4.27
CA LYS A 23 -47.18 4.77 -5.32
C LYS A 23 -47.11 5.80 -6.43
N LEU A 24 -45.90 6.28 -6.69
CA LEU A 24 -45.59 7.00 -7.90
C LEU A 24 -45.92 6.09 -9.09
N ASP A 25 -46.65 6.64 -10.06
CA ASP A 25 -47.06 5.93 -11.27
C ASP A 25 -45.83 5.27 -11.94
N ASP A 26 -45.96 4.02 -12.38
CA ASP A 26 -44.85 3.22 -12.92
C ASP A 26 -44.22 3.93 -14.13
N GLU A 27 -45.04 4.59 -14.95
CA GLU A 27 -44.59 5.43 -16.07
C GLU A 27 -43.73 6.62 -15.60
N THR A 28 -44.09 7.23 -14.47
CA THR A 28 -43.34 8.35 -13.88
C THR A 28 -42.00 7.86 -13.34
N LEU A 29 -41.96 6.68 -12.71
CA LEU A 29 -40.74 6.06 -12.20
C LEU A 29 -39.78 5.64 -13.32
N GLN A 30 -40.29 5.00 -14.37
CA GLN A 30 -39.51 4.65 -15.56
C GLN A 30 -38.95 5.91 -16.25
N THR A 31 -39.78 6.95 -16.40
CA THR A 31 -39.35 8.22 -16.99
C THR A 31 -38.25 8.88 -16.14
N ALA A 32 -38.43 8.94 -14.83
CA ALA A 32 -37.42 9.49 -13.92
C ALA A 32 -36.10 8.71 -14.00
N LEU A 33 -36.15 7.38 -14.06
CA LEU A 33 -34.96 6.52 -14.18
C LEU A 33 -34.24 6.74 -15.51
N ILE A 34 -34.99 6.81 -16.63
CA ILE A 34 -34.44 7.13 -17.95
C ILE A 34 -33.79 8.52 -17.94
N CYS A 35 -34.44 9.52 -17.34
CA CYS A 35 -33.89 10.87 -17.21
C CYS A 35 -32.60 10.87 -16.38
N LEU A 36 -32.55 10.16 -15.25
CA LEU A 36 -31.36 10.05 -14.41
C LEU A 36 -30.20 9.37 -15.16
N VAL A 37 -30.48 8.27 -15.86
CA VAL A 37 -29.50 7.57 -16.68
C VAL A 37 -29.02 8.47 -17.83
N ALA A 38 -29.92 9.19 -18.51
CA ALA A 38 -29.57 10.11 -19.58
C ALA A 38 -28.70 11.26 -19.07
N ILE A 39 -29.03 11.86 -17.93
CA ILE A 39 -28.21 12.90 -17.28
C ILE A 39 -26.83 12.36 -16.92
N TRP A 40 -26.75 11.13 -16.40
CA TRP A 40 -25.48 10.47 -16.11
C TRP A 40 -24.65 10.27 -17.38
N PHE A 41 -25.25 9.80 -18.47
CA PHE A 41 -24.56 9.64 -19.77
C PHE A 41 -24.11 10.97 -20.36
N VAL A 42 -24.95 12.01 -20.34
CA VAL A 42 -24.59 13.36 -20.79
C VAL A 42 -23.44 13.91 -19.95
N SER A 43 -23.47 13.71 -18.63
CA SER A 43 -22.38 14.10 -17.73
C SER A 43 -21.08 13.35 -18.05
N ALA A 44 -21.15 12.03 -18.31
CA ALA A 44 -19.99 11.23 -18.70
C ALA A 44 -19.43 11.64 -20.07
N LEU A 45 -20.29 11.95 -21.04
CA LEU A 45 -19.92 12.38 -22.39
C LEU A 45 -19.28 13.77 -22.39
N THR A 46 -19.84 14.71 -21.64
CA THR A 46 -19.26 16.06 -21.49
C THR A 46 -17.91 15.98 -20.78
N PHE A 47 -17.77 15.17 -19.73
CA PHE A 47 -16.50 14.90 -19.06
C PHE A 47 -15.45 14.32 -20.03
N ALA A 48 -15.82 13.30 -20.81
CA ALA A 48 -14.93 12.69 -21.80
C ALA A 48 -14.54 13.63 -22.96
N SER A 49 -15.37 14.64 -23.25
CA SER A 49 -15.11 15.62 -24.30
C SER A 49 -14.24 16.79 -23.82
N VAL A 50 -14.34 17.16 -22.55
CA VAL A 50 -13.55 18.25 -21.93
C VAL A 50 -12.15 17.76 -21.56
N ILE A 51 -12.00 16.48 -21.21
CA ILE A 51 -10.70 15.95 -20.82
C ILE A 51 -9.75 15.84 -22.01
N LYS A 52 -8.48 16.16 -21.77
CA LYS A 52 -7.42 15.94 -22.74
C LYS A 52 -7.34 14.44 -23.07
N ARG A 53 -7.49 14.07 -24.35
CA ARG A 53 -7.47 12.67 -24.83
C ARG A 53 -6.22 11.91 -24.37
N GLU A 54 -5.10 12.61 -24.22
CA GLU A 54 -3.85 12.06 -23.71
C GLU A 54 -3.97 11.48 -22.29
N TYR A 55 -4.89 11.95 -21.45
CA TYR A 55 -5.08 11.45 -20.07
C TYR A 55 -6.22 10.43 -19.94
N LEU A 56 -6.93 10.09 -21.03
CA LEU A 56 -7.98 9.07 -21.00
C LEU A 56 -7.44 7.69 -20.62
N HIS A 57 -6.21 7.38 -21.04
CA HIS A 57 -5.57 6.11 -20.68
C HIS A 57 -5.45 5.94 -19.16
N THR A 58 -5.26 7.02 -18.40
CA THR A 58 -5.15 6.98 -16.92
C THR A 58 -6.45 6.55 -16.22
N PHE A 59 -7.61 6.65 -16.87
CA PHE A 59 -8.89 6.18 -16.31
C PHE A 59 -9.17 4.71 -16.59
N TYR A 60 -8.63 4.17 -17.68
CA TYR A 60 -8.78 2.75 -18.04
C TYR A 60 -7.59 1.91 -17.56
N ASP A 61 -6.43 2.53 -17.35
CA ASP A 61 -5.27 1.92 -16.72
C ASP A 61 -5.58 1.72 -15.24
N MET A 62 -6.15 0.55 -14.94
CA MET A 62 -6.37 0.07 -13.57
C MET A 62 -5.06 -0.45 -12.96
N ASP A 63 -3.97 0.29 -13.14
CA ASP A 63 -2.69 -0.04 -12.53
C ASP A 63 -2.78 0.27 -11.03
N THR A 64 -2.73 -0.77 -10.19
CA THR A 64 -2.58 -0.60 -8.75
C THR A 64 -1.30 0.22 -8.47
N ALA A 65 -1.33 1.09 -7.45
CA ALA A 65 -0.18 1.91 -7.06
C ALA A 65 1.14 1.11 -6.95
N SER A 66 1.07 -0.14 -6.49
CA SER A 66 2.21 -1.06 -6.44
C SER A 66 2.80 -1.38 -7.82
N ILE A 67 1.95 -1.69 -8.80
CA ILE A 67 2.35 -1.97 -10.19
C ILE A 67 2.92 -0.71 -10.84
N TYR A 68 2.26 0.43 -10.66
CA TYR A 68 2.70 1.72 -11.17
C TYR A 68 4.09 2.09 -10.61
N SER A 69 4.28 2.03 -9.29
CA SER A 69 5.54 2.34 -8.63
C SER A 69 6.70 1.45 -9.10
N ARG A 70 6.44 0.16 -9.34
CA ARG A 70 7.43 -0.76 -9.92
C ARG A 70 7.79 -0.40 -11.36
N LYS A 71 6.80 -0.16 -12.22
CA LYS A 71 7.04 0.28 -13.62
C LYS A 71 7.83 1.59 -13.64
N TYR A 72 7.47 2.52 -12.76
CA TYR A 72 8.17 3.79 -12.59
C TYR A 72 9.64 3.58 -12.21
N PHE A 73 9.92 2.76 -11.18
CA PHE A 73 11.28 2.43 -10.76
C PHE A 73 12.15 1.87 -11.90
N LEU A 74 11.59 0.95 -12.70
CA LEU A 74 12.28 0.32 -13.82
C LEU A 74 12.49 1.25 -15.02
N LYS A 75 11.62 2.25 -15.19
CA LYS A 75 11.72 3.24 -16.28
C LYS A 75 12.81 4.28 -16.00
N LEU A 76 13.07 4.58 -14.73
CA LEU A 76 14.10 5.54 -14.33
C LEU A 76 15.51 5.02 -14.67
N GLY A 77 16.39 5.91 -15.12
CA GLY A 77 17.80 5.60 -15.39
C GLY A 77 18.66 5.48 -14.12
N GLU A 78 19.95 5.16 -14.28
CA GLU A 78 20.90 5.10 -13.15
C GLU A 78 21.22 6.48 -12.54
N ASP A 79 21.06 7.56 -13.31
CA ASP A 79 21.36 8.93 -12.88
C ASP A 79 20.18 9.60 -12.13
N GLN A 80 19.00 8.97 -12.14
CA GLN A 80 17.77 9.51 -11.54
C GLN A 80 17.53 8.98 -10.12
N ASP A 81 18.57 8.99 -9.30
CA ASP A 81 18.51 8.49 -7.92
C ASP A 81 17.57 9.32 -7.04
N GLU A 82 17.49 10.64 -7.26
CA GLU A 82 16.55 11.52 -6.56
C GLU A 82 15.10 11.07 -6.82
N GLU A 83 14.75 10.82 -8.08
CA GLU A 83 13.40 10.37 -8.45
C GLU A 83 13.06 9.00 -7.85
N ARG A 84 14.04 8.08 -7.82
CA ARG A 84 13.88 6.77 -7.18
C ARG A 84 13.76 6.90 -5.66
N SER A 85 14.44 7.86 -5.04
CA SER A 85 14.40 8.09 -3.59
C SER A 85 13.00 8.45 -3.09
N TYR A 86 12.18 9.11 -3.92
CA TYR A 86 10.80 9.44 -3.57
C TYR A 86 9.92 8.20 -3.40
N LEU A 87 10.26 7.07 -4.02
CA LEU A 87 9.53 5.81 -3.83
C LEU A 87 9.68 5.24 -2.42
N LEU A 88 10.65 5.69 -1.63
CA LEU A 88 10.76 5.35 -0.21
C LEU A 88 9.97 6.31 0.70
N THR A 89 9.40 7.38 0.15
CA THR A 89 8.56 8.34 0.90
C THR A 89 7.07 8.01 0.87
N ILE A 90 6.64 7.19 -0.10
CA ILE A 90 5.26 6.67 -0.17
C ILE A 90 5.02 5.58 0.86
N HIS A 91 3.75 5.21 1.08
CA HIS A 91 3.39 4.20 2.07
C HIS A 91 4.07 2.84 1.79
N PRO A 92 4.67 2.18 2.81
CA PRO A 92 5.41 0.92 2.61
C PRO A 92 4.64 -0.19 1.92
N ASP A 93 3.32 -0.28 2.13
CA ASP A 93 2.47 -1.29 1.48
C ASP A 93 2.46 -1.19 -0.06
N VAL A 94 2.77 -0.01 -0.62
CA VAL A 94 2.82 0.19 -2.07
C VAL A 94 3.99 -0.57 -2.68
N TYR A 95 5.17 -0.52 -2.07
CA TYR A 95 6.35 -1.22 -2.59
C TYR A 95 6.61 -2.56 -1.91
N LYS A 96 5.91 -2.94 -0.83
CA LYS A 96 6.12 -4.20 -0.10
C LYS A 96 6.18 -5.45 -0.99
N ALA A 97 5.41 -5.50 -2.08
CA ALA A 97 5.34 -6.67 -2.96
C ALA A 97 6.61 -6.87 -3.83
N TRP A 98 7.37 -5.81 -4.13
CA TRP A 98 8.51 -5.83 -5.06
C TRP A 98 9.77 -5.16 -4.51
N GLY A 99 9.65 -4.45 -3.39
CA GLY A 99 10.68 -3.62 -2.80
C GLY A 99 11.88 -4.44 -2.33
N ASP A 100 11.65 -5.65 -1.83
CA ASP A 100 12.74 -6.53 -1.40
C ASP A 100 13.60 -7.03 -2.56
N GLU A 101 13.03 -7.14 -3.76
CA GLU A 101 13.71 -7.61 -4.97
C GLU A 101 14.49 -6.49 -5.66
N LEU A 102 13.91 -5.28 -5.76
CA LEU A 102 14.49 -4.20 -6.56
C LEU A 102 14.96 -3.01 -5.71
N LEU A 103 14.10 -2.53 -4.82
CA LEU A 103 14.32 -1.28 -4.10
C LEU A 103 15.38 -1.43 -2.99
N LYS A 104 15.36 -2.55 -2.26
CA LYS A 104 16.32 -2.86 -1.19
C LYS A 104 17.75 -3.06 -1.71
N PRO A 105 18.00 -3.87 -2.75
CA PRO A 105 19.35 -3.98 -3.32
C PRO A 105 19.87 -2.67 -3.89
N TRP A 106 19.02 -1.87 -4.55
CA TRP A 106 19.39 -0.54 -5.04
C TRP A 106 19.80 0.40 -3.91
N THR A 107 19.00 0.45 -2.84
CA THR A 107 19.28 1.28 -1.65
C THR A 107 20.60 0.85 -0.99
N ILE A 108 20.82 -0.46 -0.83
CA ILE A 108 22.03 -0.99 -0.20
C ILE A 108 23.28 -0.71 -1.04
N LYS A 109 23.20 -0.88 -2.36
CA LYS A 109 24.33 -0.68 -3.29
C LYS A 109 24.79 0.77 -3.33
N ASN A 110 23.84 1.71 -3.34
CA ASN A 110 24.14 3.13 -3.55
C ASN A 110 24.36 3.92 -2.24
N TRP A 111 24.06 3.33 -1.07
CA TRP A 111 24.15 4.03 0.21
C TRP A 111 25.53 4.65 0.49
N ASN A 112 26.61 3.90 0.22
CA ASN A 112 27.97 4.40 0.45
C ASN A 112 28.28 5.61 -0.43
N ARG A 113 27.82 5.59 -1.69
CA ARG A 113 27.94 6.72 -2.60
C ARG A 113 27.20 7.94 -2.08
N TRP A 114 25.95 7.78 -1.64
CA TRP A 114 25.15 8.90 -1.13
C TRP A 114 25.72 9.48 0.17
N GLU A 115 26.38 8.67 0.98
CA GLU A 115 27.06 9.15 2.18
C GLU A 115 28.28 10.03 1.87
N GLU A 116 29.02 9.68 0.81
CA GLU A 116 30.18 10.43 0.33
C GLU A 116 29.76 11.72 -0.39
N GLU A 117 28.82 11.60 -1.32
CA GLU A 117 28.36 12.71 -2.17
C GLU A 117 27.38 13.65 -1.46
N LYS A 118 26.64 13.15 -0.46
CA LYS A 118 25.58 13.85 0.28
C LYS A 118 24.65 14.66 -0.62
N PRO A 119 23.89 13.98 -1.50
CA PRO A 119 22.98 14.66 -2.41
C PRO A 119 21.89 15.41 -1.63
N SER A 120 21.33 16.47 -2.22
CA SER A 120 20.38 17.38 -1.59
C SER A 120 19.14 16.70 -0.97
N TRP A 121 18.70 15.58 -1.55
CA TRP A 121 17.55 14.80 -1.09
C TRP A 121 17.88 13.84 0.06
N PHE A 122 19.16 13.48 0.24
CA PHE A 122 19.63 12.56 1.30
C PHE A 122 19.75 13.29 2.65
N THR A 123 18.59 13.66 3.17
CA THR A 123 18.43 14.38 4.44
C THR A 123 18.11 13.41 5.57
N ASP A 124 18.43 13.78 6.81
CA ASP A 124 18.08 12.98 8.01
C ASP A 124 16.59 12.62 8.05
N LYS A 125 15.71 13.55 7.63
CA LYS A 125 14.27 13.32 7.53
C LYS A 125 13.91 12.23 6.53
N TRP A 126 14.58 12.20 5.38
CA TRP A 126 14.37 11.13 4.39
C TRP A 126 14.84 9.79 4.95
N ILE A 127 16.05 9.74 5.52
CA ILE A 127 16.63 8.53 6.12
C ILE A 127 15.74 7.98 7.24
N ASP A 128 15.12 8.85 8.03
CA ASP A 128 14.16 8.49 9.08
C ASP A 128 12.90 7.81 8.53
N GLY A 129 12.47 8.16 7.32
CA GLY A 129 11.34 7.52 6.62
C GLY A 129 11.68 6.14 6.05
N VAL A 130 12.96 5.88 5.73
CA VAL A 130 13.38 4.61 5.11
C VAL A 130 13.25 3.45 6.11
N PRO A 131 12.66 2.30 5.73
CA PRO A 131 12.62 1.12 6.59
C PRO A 131 14.03 0.59 6.92
N ASN A 132 14.23 0.10 8.14
CA ASN A 132 15.54 -0.36 8.61
C ASN A 132 16.16 -1.45 7.72
N GLU A 133 15.34 -2.31 7.12
CA GLU A 133 15.79 -3.40 6.26
C GLU A 133 16.41 -2.92 4.94
N TYR A 134 16.12 -1.69 4.53
CA TYR A 134 16.56 -1.08 3.28
C TYR A 134 17.86 -0.29 3.48
N ILE A 135 18.24 -0.02 4.72
CA ILE A 135 19.49 0.65 5.10
C ILE A 135 20.57 -0.43 5.35
N PRO A 136 21.81 -0.29 4.83
CA PRO A 136 22.89 -1.21 5.15
C PRO A 136 23.18 -1.27 6.66
N PHE A 137 23.59 -2.45 7.14
CA PHE A 137 23.76 -2.70 8.59
C PHE A 137 24.72 -1.72 9.26
N GLU A 138 25.81 -1.34 8.58
CA GLU A 138 26.85 -0.43 9.07
C GLU A 138 26.29 0.97 9.39
N TRP A 139 25.34 1.44 8.58
CA TRP A 139 24.76 2.78 8.69
C TRP A 139 23.52 2.83 9.59
N ARG A 140 22.92 1.67 9.92
CA ARG A 140 21.76 1.60 10.82
C ARG A 140 22.05 2.21 12.19
N VAL A 141 23.23 1.95 12.76
CA VAL A 141 23.60 2.47 14.08
C VAL A 141 23.75 4.00 14.07
N LYS A 142 24.23 4.55 12.94
CA LYS A 142 24.43 5.99 12.77
C LYS A 142 23.10 6.74 12.70
N TYR A 143 22.20 6.27 11.83
CA TYR A 143 20.98 7.00 11.50
C TYR A 143 19.78 6.59 12.34
N LYS A 144 19.62 5.30 12.62
CA LYS A 144 18.50 4.79 13.40
C LYS A 144 18.94 4.63 14.84
N LYS A 145 18.97 5.75 15.58
CA LYS A 145 19.07 5.69 17.05
C LYS A 145 17.81 5.01 17.59
N THR A 146 17.93 3.70 17.83
CA THR A 146 17.09 2.97 18.80
C THR A 146 15.57 3.07 18.61
N LYS A 147 15.05 3.10 17.37
CA LYS A 147 13.63 2.81 17.11
C LYS A 147 13.47 1.32 16.78
N GLY A 148 13.53 0.51 17.84
CA GLY A 148 13.41 -0.96 17.85
C GLY A 148 14.61 -1.65 17.20
N ARG A 149 15.50 -2.32 17.93
CA ARG A 149 15.24 -3.69 18.43
C ARG A 149 13.87 -4.21 17.98
N VAL A 150 13.68 -4.34 16.67
CA VAL A 150 12.64 -5.22 16.15
C VAL A 150 12.99 -6.59 16.70
N ASP A 151 12.03 -7.14 17.43
CA ASP A 151 12.11 -8.44 18.03
C ASP A 151 12.27 -9.45 16.89
N ASP A 152 13.52 -9.76 16.54
CA ASP A 152 13.85 -10.92 15.73
C ASP A 152 13.48 -12.16 16.55
N ALA A 153 12.18 -12.47 16.62
CA ALA A 153 11.67 -13.68 17.23
C ALA A 153 12.33 -14.92 16.61
N GLN A 154 12.78 -14.82 15.34
CA GLN A 154 13.61 -15.81 14.66
C GLN A 154 15.05 -15.91 15.19
N LEU A 155 15.73 -14.81 15.54
CA LEU A 155 17.07 -14.87 16.14
C LEU A 155 17.05 -15.30 17.61
N LYS A 156 16.00 -14.89 18.36
CA LYS A 156 15.80 -15.32 19.76
C LYS A 156 15.55 -16.83 19.89
N LYS A 157 14.86 -17.44 18.92
CA LYS A 157 14.61 -18.89 18.89
C LYS A 157 15.87 -19.71 18.57
N ARG A 158 16.83 -19.15 17.81
CA ARG A 158 18.13 -19.80 17.54
C ARG A 158 19.10 -19.71 18.72
N ARG A 159 19.01 -18.67 19.55
CA ARG A 159 19.77 -18.51 20.79
C ARG A 159 19.03 -19.11 22.00
N GLY A 160 18.44 -20.28 21.83
CA GLY A 160 18.07 -21.12 22.98
C GLY A 160 19.35 -21.37 23.78
N SER A 161 19.41 -20.80 24.98
CA SER A 161 20.55 -20.96 25.89
C SER A 161 20.81 -22.45 26.10
N ILE A 162 21.85 -22.98 25.47
CA ILE A 162 22.45 -24.23 25.90
C ILE A 162 23.00 -23.93 27.28
N SER A 163 22.34 -24.42 28.33
CA SER A 163 22.88 -24.28 29.68
C SER A 163 24.17 -25.11 29.72
N VAL A 164 25.28 -24.46 30.08
CA VAL A 164 26.59 -25.12 30.25
C VAL A 164 26.48 -26.28 31.26
N ARG A 165 25.54 -26.18 32.21
CA ARG A 165 25.18 -27.23 33.18
C ARG A 165 24.72 -28.54 32.50
N LYS A 166 24.13 -28.48 31.29
CA LYS A 166 23.72 -29.67 30.53
C LYS A 166 24.85 -30.29 29.71
N LEU A 167 25.91 -29.54 29.41
CA LEU A 167 27.10 -30.02 28.70
C LEU A 167 28.16 -30.62 29.63
N VAL A 168 28.20 -30.17 30.89
CA VAL A 168 29.21 -30.61 31.88
C VAL A 168 28.64 -31.62 32.89
N GLY A 169 27.32 -31.74 33.01
CA GLY A 169 26.66 -32.58 34.03
C GLY A 169 26.50 -34.07 33.71
N GLY A 170 27.26 -34.59 32.75
CA GLY A 170 27.24 -36.01 32.39
C GLY A 170 28.58 -36.65 32.66
N GLN A 171 28.97 -36.80 33.93
CA GLN A 171 29.89 -37.81 34.47
C GLN A 171 30.11 -37.57 35.98
N GLU A 172 29.42 -38.35 36.82
CA GLU A 172 29.87 -38.86 38.13
C GLU A 172 28.74 -39.79 38.61
N GLU A 173 28.80 -41.08 38.27
CA GLU A 173 29.30 -42.16 39.15
C GLU A 173 28.81 -42.05 40.61
N ARG A 174 27.76 -42.81 40.94
CA ARG A 174 27.82 -44.02 41.78
C ARG A 174 26.44 -44.64 41.95
#